data_AF-A0A151Z2C9-F1
#
_entry.id   AF-A0A151Z2C9-F1
#
_cell.length_a   1.000
_cell.length_b   1.000
_cell.length_c   1.000
_cell.angle_alpha   90.00
_cell.angle_beta   90.00
_cell.angle_gamma   90.00
#
_symmetry.space_group_name_H-M   'P 1'
#
loop_
_entity.id
_entity.type
_entity.pdbx_description
1 polymer ?
#
loop_
_entity_poly.entity_id
_entity_poly.type
_entity_poly.pdbx_seq_one_letter_code
_entity_poly.pdbx_strand_id
1 'polypeptide(L)'
;MALKERKMTMEERIEAFFRQSGGPNNSKIEKLLDEHLRNGKDHGMPGRKETFEDAVIWTVMHDPSLLLLFERIQKWRTGRSEKQQQLLQLEEKIKNLETEIKKLTEKIKPYV
;
A
#
# COMPACT_ATOMS: atom_id res chain seq x y z
N MET A 1 28.80 -39.08 -4.35
CA MET A 1 28.48 -37.96 -5.26
C MET A 1 27.32 -37.18 -4.67
N ALA A 2 27.59 -36.00 -4.09
CA ALA A 2 26.52 -35.12 -3.62
C ALA A 2 25.91 -34.42 -4.84
N LEU A 3 24.64 -34.73 -5.15
CA LEU A 3 23.86 -33.99 -6.13
C LEU A 3 23.70 -32.56 -5.62
N LYS A 4 24.45 -31.64 -6.24
CA LYS A 4 24.36 -30.20 -6.02
C LYS A 4 22.93 -29.80 -6.39
N GLU A 5 22.06 -29.62 -5.40
CA GLU A 5 20.70 -29.12 -5.59
C GLU A 5 20.80 -27.79 -6.34
N ARG A 6 20.54 -27.81 -7.65
CA ARG A 6 20.44 -26.58 -8.44
C ARG A 6 19.25 -25.82 -7.87
N LYS A 7 19.49 -24.64 -7.29
CA LYS A 7 18.43 -23.73 -6.88
C LYS A 7 17.59 -23.43 -8.13
N MET A 8 16.35 -23.92 -8.15
CA MET A 8 15.43 -23.71 -9.26
C MET A 8 15.18 -22.22 -9.45
N THR A 9 15.08 -21.77 -10.70
CA THR A 9 14.63 -20.41 -11.00
C THR A 9 13.15 -20.23 -10.63
N MET A 10 12.68 -19.00 -10.60
CA MET A 10 11.28 -18.70 -10.29
C MET A 10 10.34 -19.35 -11.33
N GLU A 11 10.73 -19.30 -12.61
CA GLU A 11 9.99 -19.88 -13.72
C GLU A 11 9.91 -21.41 -13.60
N GLU A 12 11.01 -22.07 -13.25
CA GLU A 12 11.06 -23.52 -13.04
C GLU A 12 10.18 -23.95 -11.86
N ARG A 13 10.14 -23.15 -10.79
CA ARG A 13 9.24 -23.38 -9.65
C ARG A 13 7.78 -23.25 -10.03
N ILE A 14 7.44 -22.24 -10.82
CA ILE A 14 6.07 -22.03 -11.32
C ILE A 14 5.65 -23.20 -12.21
N GLU A 15 6.50 -23.64 -13.13
CA GLU A 15 6.21 -24.76 -14.02
C GLU A 15 6.08 -26.09 -13.25
N ALA A 16 6.94 -26.31 -12.24
CA ALA A 16 6.83 -27.47 -11.35
C ALA A 16 5.50 -27.48 -10.58
N PHE A 17 5.08 -26.32 -10.05
CA PHE A 17 3.78 -26.16 -9.38
C PHE A 17 2.61 -26.49 -10.31
N PHE A 18 2.61 -25.95 -11.53
CA PHE A 18 1.57 -26.25 -12.52
C PHE A 18 1.52 -27.75 -12.86
N ARG A 19 2.67 -28.41 -13.03
CA ARG A 19 2.74 -29.86 -13.27
C ARG A 19 2.17 -30.68 -12.12
N GLN A 20 2.51 -30.34 -10.87
CA GLN A 20 1.99 -31.01 -9.67
C GLN A 20 0.48 -30.79 -9.50
N SER A 21 0.00 -29.63 -9.90
CA SER A 21 -1.40 -29.23 -9.80
C SER A 21 -2.27 -29.76 -10.94
N GLY A 22 -1.79 -30.65 -11.81
CA GLY A 22 -2.58 -31.21 -12.92
C GLY A 22 -2.59 -30.37 -14.20
N GLY A 23 -1.64 -29.44 -14.33
CA GLY A 23 -1.42 -28.60 -15.51
C GLY A 23 -2.16 -27.24 -15.46
N PRO A 24 -1.81 -26.31 -16.37
CA PRO A 24 -2.39 -24.96 -16.41
C PRO A 24 -3.90 -24.93 -16.68
N ASN A 25 -4.49 -26.02 -17.20
CA ASN A 25 -5.91 -26.12 -17.49
C ASN A 25 -6.74 -26.75 -16.35
N ASN A 26 -6.17 -26.94 -15.15
CA ASN A 26 -6.94 -27.46 -14.02
C ASN A 26 -7.93 -26.38 -13.51
N SER A 27 -9.22 -26.68 -13.54
CA SER A 27 -10.28 -25.79 -13.04
C SER A 27 -10.19 -25.45 -11.55
N LYS A 28 -9.38 -26.19 -10.78
CA LYS A 28 -9.13 -25.97 -9.35
C LYS A 28 -7.82 -25.21 -9.09
N ILE A 29 -7.07 -24.83 -10.13
CA ILE A 29 -5.72 -24.26 -9.96
C ILE A 29 -5.73 -22.96 -9.17
N GLU A 30 -6.74 -22.11 -9.36
CA GLU A 30 -6.89 -20.86 -8.61
C GLU A 30 -7.08 -21.15 -7.11
N LYS A 31 -7.91 -22.13 -6.77
CA LYS A 31 -8.15 -22.54 -5.38
C LYS A 31 -6.91 -23.13 -4.74
N LEU A 32 -6.16 -23.95 -5.47
CA LEU A 32 -4.90 -24.54 -5.02
C LEU A 32 -3.81 -23.48 -4.81
N LEU A 33 -3.77 -22.48 -5.71
CA LEU A 33 -2.84 -21.36 -5.61
C LEU A 33 -3.18 -20.48 -4.39
N ASP A 34 -4.45 -20.15 -4.19
CA ASP A 34 -4.89 -19.36 -3.05
C ASP A 34 -4.62 -20.07 -1.71
N GLU A 35 -4.82 -21.39 -1.66
CA GLU A 35 -4.48 -22.18 -0.48
C GLU A 35 -2.95 -22.20 -0.24
N HIS A 36 -2.16 -22.36 -1.31
CA HIS A 36 -0.71 -22.34 -1.23
C HIS A 36 -0.17 -20.96 -0.79
N LEU A 37 -0.75 -19.86 -1.27
CA LEU A 37 -0.35 -18.51 -0.87
C LEU A 37 -0.75 -18.15 0.57
N ARG A 38 -1.78 -18.81 1.13
CA ARG A 38 -2.23 -18.60 2.51
C ARG A 38 -1.57 -19.53 3.52
N ASN A 39 -1.28 -20.76 3.12
CA ASN A 39 -0.87 -21.85 4.03
C ASN A 39 0.46 -22.50 3.64
N GLY A 40 1.10 -22.06 2.55
CA GLY A 40 2.39 -22.57 2.12
C GLY A 40 3.49 -22.26 3.12
N LYS A 41 4.42 -23.20 3.32
CA LYS A 41 5.54 -23.06 4.27
C LYS A 41 6.56 -21.98 3.88
N ASP A 42 6.53 -21.57 2.61
CA ASP A 42 7.52 -20.67 2.01
C ASP A 42 7.01 -19.21 1.91
N HIS A 43 5.82 -18.92 2.45
CA HIS A 43 5.19 -17.59 2.43
C HIS A 43 4.68 -17.23 3.83
N GLY A 44 4.98 -16.03 4.31
CA GLY A 44 4.65 -15.42 5.61
C GLY A 44 3.92 -16.21 6.72
N MET A 45 3.01 -15.54 7.40
CA MET A 45 2.29 -16.11 8.55
C MET A 45 1.16 -17.02 8.08
N PRO A 46 1.06 -18.27 8.57
CA PRO A 46 0.05 -19.22 8.11
C PRO A 46 -1.38 -18.70 8.37
N GLY A 47 -2.25 -18.85 7.38
CA GLY A 47 -3.64 -18.41 7.43
C GLY A 47 -3.89 -16.98 6.96
N ARG A 48 -2.83 -16.22 6.65
CA ARG A 48 -2.93 -14.86 6.11
C ARG A 48 -2.16 -14.77 4.80
N LYS A 49 -2.80 -14.22 3.76
CA LYS A 49 -2.09 -13.85 2.53
C LYS A 49 -1.16 -12.68 2.84
N GLU A 50 0.13 -12.84 2.58
CA GLU A 50 1.08 -11.73 2.71
C GLU A 50 0.66 -10.57 1.81
N THR A 51 0.65 -9.37 2.37
CA THR A 51 0.50 -8.16 1.58
C THR A 51 1.87 -7.58 1.24
N PHE A 52 1.91 -6.71 0.24
CA PHE A 52 3.14 -6.00 -0.11
C PHE A 52 3.67 -5.20 1.08
N GLU A 53 2.77 -4.64 1.89
CA GLU A 53 3.10 -3.91 3.12
C GLU A 53 3.81 -4.82 4.13
N ASP A 54 3.37 -6.07 4.29
CA ASP A 54 4.02 -7.03 5.19
C ASP A 54 5.47 -7.30 4.77
N ALA A 55 5.71 -7.46 3.46
CA ALA A 55 7.06 -7.66 2.92
C ALA A 55 7.96 -6.43 3.13
N VAL A 56 7.42 -5.22 2.95
CA VAL A 56 8.13 -3.97 3.21
C VAL A 56 8.47 -3.83 4.69
N ILE A 57 7.53 -4.11 5.59
CA ILE A 57 7.73 -4.06 7.04
C ILE A 57 8.81 -5.08 7.44
N TRP A 58 8.73 -6.32 6.94
CA TRP A 58 9.73 -7.35 7.21
C TRP A 58 11.13 -6.92 6.77
N THR A 59 11.24 -6.34 5.57
CA THR A 59 12.52 -5.86 5.02
C THR A 59 13.10 -4.74 5.88
N VAL A 60 12.30 -3.77 6.31
CA VAL A 60 12.75 -2.68 7.18
C VAL A 60 13.15 -3.18 8.57
N MET A 61 12.45 -4.20 9.11
CA MET A 61 12.80 -4.78 10.41
C MET A 61 14.13 -5.55 10.38
N HIS A 62 14.46 -6.19 9.25
CA HIS A 62 15.70 -6.96 9.10
C HIS A 62 16.90 -6.13 8.63
N ASP A 63 16.66 -4.90 8.16
CA ASP A 63 17.70 -3.93 7.82
C ASP A 63 17.47 -2.59 8.54
N PRO A 64 18.09 -2.39 9.72
CA PRO A 64 17.96 -1.16 10.50
C PRO A 64 18.34 0.12 9.75
N SER A 65 19.13 0.04 8.66
CA SER A 65 19.49 1.22 7.87
C SER A 65 18.29 1.81 7.13
N LEU A 66 17.29 0.98 6.80
CA LEU A 66 16.07 1.40 6.12
C LEU A 66 15.07 2.10 7.05
N LEU A 67 15.25 1.97 8.37
CA LEU A 67 14.33 2.54 9.37
C LEU A 67 14.26 4.06 9.28
N LEU A 68 15.41 4.72 9.07
CA LEU A 68 15.49 6.18 8.89
C LEU A 68 14.76 6.65 7.63
N LEU A 69 14.86 5.88 6.54
CA LEU A 69 14.17 6.18 5.29
C LEU A 69 12.66 5.98 5.45
N PHE A 70 12.26 4.89 6.09
CA PHE A 70 10.87 4.57 6.39
C PHE A 70 10.21 5.67 7.22
N GLU A 71 10.83 6.10 8.32
CA GLU A 71 10.35 7.19 9.16
C GLU A 71 10.20 8.51 8.38
N ARG A 72 11.17 8.83 7.52
CA ARG A 72 11.13 10.05 6.70
C ARG A 72 9.97 10.03 5.71
N ILE A 73 9.73 8.90 5.07
CA ILE A 73 8.59 8.71 4.15
C ILE A 73 7.27 8.85 4.91
N GLN A 74 7.18 8.24 6.11
CA GLN A 74 5.98 8.32 6.94
C GLN A 74 5.68 9.77 7.35
N LYS A 75 6.67 10.51 7.86
CA LYS A 75 6.55 11.94 8.20
C LYS A 75 6.15 12.80 7.00
N TRP A 76 6.69 12.49 5.83
CA TRP A 76 6.31 13.21 4.60
C TRP A 76 4.85 12.96 4.20
N ARG A 77 4.37 11.73 4.35
CA ARG A 77 2.99 11.36 4.06
C ARG A 77 2.01 12.04 5.02
N THR A 78 2.29 12.05 6.32
CA THR A 78 1.45 12.73 7.32
C THR A 78 1.44 14.25 7.10
N GLY A 79 2.61 14.85 6.86
CA GLY A 79 2.71 16.28 6.59
C GLY A 79 1.97 16.73 5.32
N ARG A 80 1.83 15.87 4.31
CA ARG A 80 0.99 16.14 3.13
C ARG A 80 -0.50 16.13 3.47
N SER A 81 -0.94 15.18 4.30
CA SER A 81 -2.33 15.12 4.76
C SER A 81 -2.71 16.35 5.59
N GLU A 82 -1.84 16.77 6.51
CA GLU A 82 -2.05 17.98 7.32
C GLU A 82 -2.12 19.24 6.45
N LYS A 83 -1.21 19.38 5.48
CA LYS A 83 -1.25 20.49 4.52
C LYS A 83 -2.54 20.52 3.70
N GLN A 84 -3.05 19.36 3.27
CA GLN A 84 -4.33 19.28 2.57
C GLN A 84 -5.49 19.73 3.47
N GLN A 85 -5.52 19.30 4.73
CA GLN A 85 -6.54 19.75 5.68
C GLN A 85 -6.47 21.26 5.96
N GLN A 86 -5.26 21.81 6.10
CA GLN A 86 -5.05 23.25 6.27
C GLN A 86 -5.52 24.05 5.05
N LEU A 87 -5.26 23.55 3.83
CA LEU A 87 -5.76 24.17 2.60
C LEU A 87 -7.28 24.21 2.56
N LEU A 88 -7.95 23.10 2.87
CA LEU A 88 -9.42 23.04 2.92
C LEU A 88 -9.99 24.04 3.95
N GLN A 89 -9.40 24.12 5.13
CA GLN A 89 -9.82 25.10 6.15
C GLN A 89 -9.59 26.55 5.71
N LEU A 90 -8.51 26.81 4.96
CA LEU A 90 -8.20 28.14 4.46
C LEU A 90 -9.16 28.56 3.35
N GLU A 91 -9.49 27.64 2.43
CA GLU A 91 -10.51 27.84 1.39
C GLU A 91 -11.87 28.16 2.01
N GLU A 92 -12.27 27.44 3.06
CA GLU A 92 -13.51 27.71 3.79
C GLU A 92 -13.51 29.10 4.44
N LYS A 93 -12.41 29.50 5.07
CA LYS A 93 -12.26 30.85 5.66
C LYS A 93 -12.35 31.94 4.60
N ILE A 94 -11.70 31.77 3.45
CA ILE A 94 -11.75 32.72 2.34
C ILE A 94 -13.18 32.88 1.87
N LYS A 95 -13.89 31.78 1.63
CA LYS A 95 -15.29 31.80 1.20
C LYS A 95 -16.19 32.52 2.20
N ASN A 96 -15.99 32.27 3.50
CA ASN A 96 -16.75 32.96 4.54
C ASN A 96 -16.47 34.47 4.53
N LEU A 97 -15.22 34.89 4.45
CA LEU A 97 -14.84 36.31 4.35
C LEU A 97 -15.40 36.97 3.10
N GLU A 98 -15.38 36.31 1.94
CA GLU A 98 -15.99 36.82 0.71
C GLU A 98 -17.49 37.05 0.88
N THR A 99 -18.20 36.13 1.54
CA THR A 99 -19.63 36.33 1.82
C THR A 99 -19.89 37.44 2.82
N GLU A 100 -19.05 37.61 3.83
CA GLU A 100 -19.15 38.72 4.79
C GLU A 100 -18.89 40.07 4.13
N ILE A 101 -17.83 40.17 3.32
CA ILE A 101 -17.53 41.37 2.53
C ILE A 101 -18.72 41.70 1.64
N LYS A 102 -19.26 40.72 0.89
CA LYS A 102 -20.43 40.95 0.02
C LYS A 102 -21.63 41.48 0.81
N LYS A 103 -21.94 40.88 1.97
CA LYS A 103 -23.02 41.35 2.85
C LYS A 103 -22.78 42.76 3.37
N LEU A 104 -21.54 43.10 3.74
CA LEU A 104 -21.18 44.44 4.21
C LEU A 104 -21.27 45.46 3.07
N THR A 105 -20.81 45.12 1.87
CA THR A 105 -20.94 45.97 0.68
C THR A 105 -22.41 46.22 0.35
N GLU A 106 -23.27 45.20 0.41
CA GLU A 106 -24.72 45.36 0.21
C GLU A 106 -25.37 46.27 1.27
N LYS A 107 -24.93 46.18 2.54
CA LYS A 107 -25.41 47.05 3.63
C LYS A 107 -24.93 48.50 3.51
N ILE A 108 -23.76 48.74 2.94
CA ILE A 108 -23.19 50.08 2.76
C ILE A 108 -23.73 50.74 1.48
N LYS A 109 -24.12 49.96 0.47
CA LYS A 109 -24.71 50.43 -0.80
C LYS A 109 -25.85 51.45 -0.67
N PRO A 110 -26.76 51.41 0.33
CA PRO A 110 -27.77 52.46 0.51
C PRO A 110 -27.25 53.76 1.15
N TYR A 111 -26.00 53.82 1.59
CA TYR A 111 -25.37 54.99 2.23
C TYR A 111 -24.28 55.66 1.37
N VAL A 112 -24.07 55.17 0.14
CA VAL A 112 -23.18 55.73 -0.89
C VAL A 112 -24.05 56.11 -2.08
#